data_AF-A0A9E3VWQ1-F1
#
_entry.id   AF-A0A9E3VWQ1-F1
#
_cell.length_a   1.000
_cell.length_b   1.000
_cell.length_c   1.000
_cell.angle_alpha   90.00
_cell.angle_beta   90.00
_cell.angle_gamma   90.00
#
_symmetry.space_group_name_H-M   'P 1'
#
loop_
_entity.id
_entity.type
_entity.pdbx_description
1 polymer ?
#
loop_
_entity_poly.entity_id
_entity_poly.type
_entity_poly.pdbx_seq_one_letter_code
_entity_poly.pdbx_strand_id
1 'polypeptide(L)'
;MKRSHYFSDIFQNYAAEIDDLVTDSEGKSVLQKRLGEKRREMDAILPMIEFSPEMVSVVFYGAFGFKSLEAMQRIVLSEPGDADFPEWAVLESELTVTEWAKPLIETSLKAQGGDVFLVTTAALEFLRSKDTFSAPAPEPETDKDRNDEAEADDEDGMGDLNEAGADWLAEQGFDPLDR
;
A
#
# COMPACT_ATOMS: atom_id res chain seq x y z
N MET A 1 8.65 9.78 7.02
CA MET A 1 9.31 10.75 6.11
C MET A 1 8.34 11.88 5.79
N LYS A 2 8.79 13.14 5.60
CA LYS A 2 7.91 14.25 5.17
C LYS A 2 7.52 14.06 3.70
N ARG A 3 6.26 14.33 3.36
CA ARG A 3 5.66 14.23 2.02
C ARG A 3 4.57 15.30 1.87
N SER A 4 4.18 15.62 0.63
CA SER A 4 3.09 16.57 0.32
C SER A 4 1.73 16.04 0.79
N HIS A 5 0.69 16.86 0.73
CA HIS A 5 -0.67 16.40 1.06
C HIS A 5 -1.11 15.35 0.05
N TYR A 6 -0.90 15.62 -1.24
CA TYR A 6 -1.14 14.67 -2.33
C TYR A 6 -0.52 13.29 -2.06
N PHE A 7 0.79 13.24 -1.76
CA PHE A 7 1.48 11.98 -1.49
C PHE A 7 1.17 11.37 -0.13
N SER A 8 0.62 12.12 0.82
CA SER A 8 0.12 11.56 2.09
C SER A 8 -1.13 10.73 1.85
N ASP A 9 -2.10 11.29 1.14
CA ASP A 9 -3.41 10.66 0.91
C ASP A 9 -3.28 9.43 0.00
N ILE A 10 -2.67 9.61 -1.18
CA ILE A 10 -2.58 8.53 -2.16
C ILE A 10 -1.70 7.36 -1.68
N PHE A 11 -0.69 7.63 -0.84
CA PHE A 11 0.15 6.59 -0.29
C PHE A 11 -0.60 5.71 0.72
N GLN A 12 -1.51 6.28 1.52
CA GLN A 12 -2.31 5.48 2.43
C GLN A 12 -3.19 4.49 1.67
N ASN A 13 -3.85 4.95 0.60
CA ASN A 13 -4.70 4.09 -0.22
C ASN A 13 -3.87 3.05 -0.99
N TYR A 14 -2.69 3.44 -1.50
CA TYR A 14 -1.74 2.50 -2.12
C TYR A 14 -1.28 1.40 -1.16
N ALA A 15 -0.94 1.76 0.08
CA ALA A 15 -0.52 0.80 1.09
C ALA A 15 -1.65 -0.17 1.44
N ALA A 16 -2.89 0.33 1.58
CA ALA A 16 -4.07 -0.50 1.81
C ALA A 16 -4.32 -1.48 0.65
N GLU A 17 -4.23 -1.02 -0.59
CA GLU A 17 -4.37 -1.90 -1.76
C GLU A 17 -3.28 -2.99 -1.77
N ILE A 18 -2.04 -2.68 -1.40
CA ILE A 18 -0.99 -3.71 -1.29
C ILE A 18 -1.34 -4.72 -0.19
N ASP A 19 -1.80 -4.26 0.98
CA ASP A 19 -2.19 -5.12 2.11
C ASP A 19 -3.29 -6.11 1.71
N ASP A 20 -4.31 -5.62 0.99
CA ASP A 20 -5.41 -6.42 0.43
C ASP A 20 -4.92 -7.50 -0.54
N LEU A 21 -3.72 -7.36 -1.12
CA LEU A 21 -3.12 -8.35 -2.01
C LEU A 21 -2.24 -9.36 -1.25
N VAL A 22 -1.83 -9.12 -0.01
CA VAL A 22 -0.81 -9.92 0.69
C VAL A 22 -1.30 -11.32 1.01
N THR A 23 -2.43 -11.46 1.69
CA THR A 23 -2.90 -12.74 2.26
C THR A 23 -4.23 -13.19 1.65
N ASP A 24 -4.43 -14.51 1.59
CA ASP A 24 -5.75 -15.10 1.38
C ASP A 24 -6.49 -15.29 2.71
N SER A 25 -7.74 -15.77 2.62
CA SER A 25 -8.60 -16.04 3.78
C SER A 25 -8.05 -17.13 4.72
N GLU A 26 -7.03 -17.89 4.29
CA GLU A 26 -6.33 -18.90 5.08
C GLU A 26 -4.99 -18.39 5.63
N GLY A 27 -4.65 -17.11 5.42
CA GLY A 27 -3.41 -16.48 5.88
C GLY A 27 -2.17 -16.77 5.02
N LYS A 28 -2.31 -17.38 3.84
CA LYS A 28 -1.18 -17.69 2.94
C LYS A 28 -0.84 -16.50 2.06
N SER A 29 0.45 -16.28 1.82
CA SER A 29 0.90 -15.21 0.93
C SER A 29 0.53 -15.50 -0.52
N VAL A 30 -0.27 -14.63 -1.13
CA VAL A 30 -0.74 -14.73 -2.53
C VAL A 30 -0.40 -13.50 -3.37
N LEU A 31 0.42 -12.59 -2.82
CA LEU A 31 0.77 -11.31 -3.44
C LEU A 31 1.25 -11.44 -4.89
N GLN A 32 2.24 -12.29 -5.16
CA GLN A 32 2.79 -12.44 -6.51
C GLN A 32 1.76 -12.96 -7.51
N LYS A 33 0.84 -13.83 -7.07
CA LYS A 33 -0.24 -14.34 -7.91
C LYS A 33 -1.22 -13.22 -8.26
N ARG A 34 -1.70 -12.47 -7.26
CA ARG A 34 -2.66 -11.37 -7.46
C ARG A 34 -2.07 -10.20 -8.25
N LEU A 35 -0.80 -9.87 -8.04
CA LEU A 35 -0.06 -8.92 -8.87
C LEU A 35 0.02 -9.39 -10.33
N GLY A 36 0.29 -10.68 -10.53
CA GLY A 36 0.30 -11.29 -11.85
C GLY A 36 -1.07 -11.22 -12.55
N GLU A 37 -2.17 -11.37 -11.81
CA GLU A 37 -3.55 -11.18 -12.30
C GLU A 37 -3.78 -9.72 -12.72
N LYS A 38 -3.54 -8.75 -11.84
CA LYS A 38 -3.70 -7.32 -12.16
C LYS A 38 -2.86 -6.87 -13.36
N ARG A 39 -1.62 -7.37 -13.51
CA ARG A 39 -0.78 -7.08 -14.67
C ARG A 39 -1.36 -7.60 -15.99
N ARG A 40 -2.05 -8.74 -15.97
CA ARG A 40 -2.76 -9.26 -17.16
C ARG A 40 -4.01 -8.46 -17.47
N GLU A 41 -4.61 -7.84 -16.46
CA GLU A 41 -5.80 -6.99 -16.58
C GLU A 41 -5.46 -5.52 -16.82
N MET A 42 -4.18 -5.17 -17.05
CA MET A 42 -3.71 -3.79 -17.21
C MET A 42 -4.60 -2.95 -18.12
N ASP A 43 -4.90 -3.43 -19.33
CA ASP A 43 -5.72 -2.68 -20.29
C ASP A 43 -7.14 -2.41 -19.78
N ALA A 44 -7.69 -3.30 -18.94
CA ALA A 44 -9.02 -3.16 -18.37
C ALA A 44 -9.04 -2.18 -17.19
N ILE A 45 -7.97 -2.17 -16.38
CA ILE A 45 -7.89 -1.31 -15.18
C ILE A 45 -7.25 0.05 -15.45
N LEU A 46 -6.53 0.23 -16.56
CA LEU A 46 -5.82 1.47 -16.87
C LEU A 46 -6.72 2.72 -16.90
N PRO A 47 -7.99 2.69 -17.37
CA PRO A 47 -8.87 3.85 -17.27
C PRO A 47 -9.10 4.34 -15.83
N MET A 48 -8.83 3.51 -14.82
CA MET A 48 -8.99 3.87 -13.42
C MET A 48 -7.95 4.87 -12.91
N ILE A 49 -6.88 5.16 -13.67
CA ILE A 49 -5.86 6.15 -13.27
C ILE A 49 -6.43 7.56 -13.05
N GLU A 50 -7.59 7.88 -13.64
CA GLU A 50 -8.24 9.19 -13.46
C GLU A 50 -8.90 9.38 -12.09
N PHE A 51 -9.27 8.30 -11.40
CA PHE A 51 -10.06 8.37 -10.16
C PHE A 51 -9.57 7.47 -9.02
N SER A 52 -8.83 6.40 -9.33
CA SER A 52 -8.21 5.49 -8.36
C SER A 52 -6.84 5.00 -8.88
N PRO A 53 -5.87 5.93 -9.07
CA PRO A 53 -4.54 5.59 -9.57
C PRO A 53 -3.75 4.64 -8.65
N GLU A 54 -4.00 4.64 -7.34
CA GLU A 54 -3.38 3.73 -6.38
C GLU A 54 -3.68 2.26 -6.69
N MET A 55 -4.90 1.95 -7.14
CA MET A 55 -5.34 0.59 -7.42
C MET A 55 -4.64 0.03 -8.67
N VAL A 56 -4.34 0.91 -9.64
CA VAL A 56 -3.56 0.57 -10.84
C VAL A 56 -2.06 0.52 -10.50
N SER A 57 -1.57 1.42 -9.64
CA SER A 57 -0.15 1.56 -9.29
C SER A 57 0.49 0.25 -8.82
N VAL A 58 -0.26 -0.62 -8.14
CA VAL A 58 0.25 -1.91 -7.65
C VAL A 58 0.75 -2.84 -8.75
N VAL A 59 0.34 -2.68 -10.02
CA VAL A 59 0.89 -3.48 -11.12
C VAL A 59 2.40 -3.30 -11.28
N PHE A 60 2.93 -2.14 -10.85
CA PHE A 60 4.34 -1.79 -10.84
C PHE A 60 5.05 -2.14 -9.53
N TYR A 61 4.43 -2.91 -8.65
CA TYR A 61 5.07 -3.37 -7.41
C TYR A 61 6.40 -4.08 -7.73
N GLY A 62 7.50 -3.51 -7.22
CA GLY A 62 8.85 -4.00 -7.42
C GLY A 62 9.43 -3.73 -8.82
N ALA A 63 8.85 -2.81 -9.60
CA ALA A 63 9.32 -2.48 -10.95
C ALA A 63 10.51 -1.50 -10.95
N PHE A 64 10.67 -0.69 -9.90
CA PHE A 64 11.59 0.45 -9.90
C PHE A 64 12.73 0.27 -8.88
N GLY A 65 13.93 0.61 -9.32
CA GLY A 65 15.07 0.92 -8.45
C GLY A 65 15.48 2.38 -8.62
N PHE A 66 15.91 3.01 -7.53
CA PHE A 66 16.10 4.46 -7.46
C PHE A 66 17.59 4.81 -7.46
N LYS A 67 18.07 5.52 -8.49
CA LYS A 67 19.48 5.97 -8.58
C LYS A 67 19.70 7.25 -7.76
N SER A 68 18.73 8.16 -7.78
CA SER A 68 18.79 9.46 -7.10
C SER A 68 17.73 9.56 -6.00
N LEU A 69 18.16 9.45 -4.74
CA LEU A 69 17.28 9.65 -3.58
C LEU A 69 16.78 11.10 -3.46
N GLU A 70 17.63 12.05 -3.86
CA GLU A 70 17.32 13.48 -3.79
C GLU A 70 16.21 13.85 -4.79
N ALA A 71 16.26 13.30 -6.01
CA ALA A 71 15.21 13.51 -7.00
C ALA A 71 13.85 12.99 -6.48
N MET A 72 13.83 11.77 -5.92
CA MET A 72 12.61 11.21 -5.34
C MET A 72 12.09 12.00 -4.14
N GLN A 73 12.99 12.53 -3.30
CA GLN A 73 12.61 13.39 -2.18
C GLN A 73 11.91 14.67 -2.64
N ARG A 74 12.39 15.30 -3.72
CA ARG A 74 11.75 16.48 -4.29
C ARG A 74 10.35 16.15 -4.85
N ILE A 75 10.23 15.05 -5.59
CA ILE A 75 8.95 14.59 -6.15
C ILE A 75 7.93 14.35 -5.05
N VAL A 76 8.29 13.62 -3.99
CA VAL A 76 7.42 13.30 -2.85
C VAL A 76 6.96 14.56 -2.09
N LEU A 77 7.66 15.68 -2.23
CA LEU A 77 7.30 16.98 -1.64
C LEU A 77 6.53 17.90 -2.60
N SER A 78 6.35 17.49 -3.87
CA SER A 78 5.58 18.21 -4.90
C SER A 78 4.19 17.58 -5.14
N GLU A 79 3.38 18.23 -5.97
CA GLU A 79 2.07 17.72 -6.41
C GLU A 79 1.91 17.85 -7.94
N PRO A 80 1.07 17.02 -8.59
CA PRO A 80 0.81 17.13 -10.02
C PRO A 80 0.36 18.55 -10.41
N GLY A 81 1.06 19.15 -11.38
CA GLY A 81 0.83 20.52 -11.83
C GLY A 81 1.79 21.55 -11.23
N ASP A 82 2.57 21.19 -10.21
CA ASP A 82 3.66 22.02 -9.70
C ASP A 82 4.88 21.98 -10.64
N ALA A 83 5.69 23.04 -10.60
CA ALA A 83 6.93 23.13 -11.39
C ALA A 83 7.98 22.05 -11.02
N ASP A 84 7.93 21.56 -9.78
CA ASP A 84 8.84 20.54 -9.27
C ASP A 84 8.35 19.10 -9.55
N PHE A 85 7.16 18.93 -10.16
CA PHE A 85 6.63 17.64 -10.57
C PHE A 85 7.11 17.32 -12.01
N PRO A 86 8.06 16.38 -12.19
CA PRO A 86 8.70 16.15 -13.48
C PRO A 86 7.79 15.37 -14.43
N GLU A 87 8.12 15.42 -15.72
CA GLU A 87 7.63 14.45 -16.71
C GLU A 87 8.24 13.06 -16.47
N TRP A 88 7.55 11.99 -16.87
CA TRP A 88 8.03 10.62 -16.74
C TRP A 88 9.40 10.42 -17.38
N ALA A 89 9.62 10.96 -18.58
CA ALA A 89 10.87 10.80 -19.32
C ALA A 89 12.10 11.34 -18.56
N VAL A 90 11.91 12.40 -17.76
CA VAL A 90 12.96 12.96 -16.92
C VAL A 90 13.25 12.01 -15.76
N LEU A 91 12.20 11.57 -15.04
CA LEU A 91 12.34 10.65 -13.93
C LEU A 91 12.90 9.28 -14.34
N GLU A 92 12.48 8.72 -15.47
CA GLU A 92 12.89 7.40 -15.93
C GLU A 92 14.41 7.28 -16.05
N SER A 93 15.10 8.36 -16.44
CA SER A 93 16.56 8.42 -16.53
C SER A 93 17.25 8.21 -15.17
N GLU A 94 16.59 8.60 -14.08
CA GLU A 94 17.02 8.46 -12.67
C GLU A 94 16.59 7.13 -12.04
N LEU A 95 15.89 6.26 -12.80
CA LEU A 95 15.41 4.96 -12.34
C LEU A 95 16.10 3.79 -13.06
N THR A 96 16.13 2.64 -12.40
CA THR A 96 16.29 1.34 -13.06
C THR A 96 14.92 0.68 -13.14
N VAL A 97 14.49 0.32 -14.34
CA VAL A 97 13.20 -0.32 -14.60
C VAL A 97 13.43 -1.79 -14.94
N THR A 98 12.65 -2.68 -14.35
CA THR A 98 12.68 -4.11 -14.70
C THR A 98 12.17 -4.33 -16.13
N GLU A 99 12.75 -5.30 -16.85
CA GLU A 99 12.38 -5.58 -18.25
C GLU A 99 10.89 -5.92 -18.42
N TRP A 100 10.28 -6.59 -17.43
CA TRP A 100 8.86 -6.96 -17.48
C TRP A 100 7.92 -5.75 -17.37
N ALA A 101 8.38 -4.64 -16.80
CA ALA A 101 7.55 -3.45 -16.57
C ALA A 101 7.55 -2.47 -17.76
N LYS A 102 8.56 -2.54 -18.65
CA LYS A 102 8.64 -1.69 -19.85
C LYS A 102 7.38 -1.70 -20.72
N PRO A 103 6.81 -2.85 -21.11
CA PRO A 103 5.57 -2.84 -21.90
C PRO A 103 4.39 -2.21 -21.15
N LEU A 104 4.36 -2.33 -19.82
CA LEU A 104 3.31 -1.70 -19.00
C LEU A 104 3.45 -0.17 -18.97
N ILE A 105 4.68 0.34 -18.87
CA ILE A 105 5.00 1.77 -18.98
C ILE A 105 4.57 2.32 -20.34
N GLU A 106 4.93 1.62 -21.42
CA GLU A 106 4.54 2.03 -22.78
C GLU A 106 3.02 2.07 -22.97
N THR A 107 2.28 1.15 -22.34
CA THR A 107 0.83 1.17 -22.34
C THR A 107 0.29 2.32 -21.51
N SER A 108 0.82 2.56 -20.31
CA SER A 108 0.41 3.68 -19.45
C SER A 108 0.61 5.03 -20.12
N LEU A 109 1.75 5.26 -20.78
CA LEU A 109 2.05 6.51 -21.49
C LEU A 109 1.09 6.83 -22.64
N LYS A 110 0.36 5.84 -23.16
CA LYS A 110 -0.67 6.05 -24.19
C LYS A 110 -1.99 6.54 -23.61
N ALA A 111 -2.21 6.36 -22.30
CA ALA A 111 -3.41 6.82 -21.63
C ALA A 111 -3.31 8.30 -21.27
N GLN A 112 -4.46 8.98 -21.23
CA GLN A 112 -4.54 10.35 -20.72
C GLN A 112 -4.14 10.36 -19.24
N GLY A 113 -3.21 11.26 -18.87
CA GLY A 113 -2.67 11.30 -17.50
C GLY A 113 -1.63 10.21 -17.20
N GLY A 114 -1.25 9.38 -18.17
CA GLY A 114 -0.28 8.29 -18.00
C GLY A 114 1.10 8.74 -17.50
N ASP A 115 1.55 9.91 -17.95
CA ASP A 115 2.82 10.51 -17.53
C ASP A 115 2.83 10.82 -16.02
N VAL A 116 1.82 11.57 -15.56
CA VAL A 116 1.61 11.89 -14.14
C VAL A 116 1.44 10.63 -13.31
N PHE A 117 0.63 9.68 -13.80
CA PHE A 117 0.40 8.40 -13.15
C PHE A 117 1.72 7.66 -12.90
N LEU A 118 2.60 7.52 -13.89
CA LEU A 118 3.86 6.80 -13.72
C LEU A 118 4.83 7.48 -12.74
N VAL A 119 4.89 8.82 -12.75
CA VAL A 119 5.69 9.59 -11.78
C VAL A 119 5.16 9.38 -10.37
N THR A 120 3.85 9.45 -10.18
CA THR A 120 3.17 9.16 -8.92
C THR A 120 3.45 7.73 -8.46
N THR A 121 3.31 6.73 -9.34
CA THR A 121 3.56 5.32 -9.00
C THR A 121 5.02 5.08 -8.59
N ALA A 122 5.99 5.70 -9.27
CA ALA A 122 7.39 5.59 -8.88
C ALA A 122 7.66 6.22 -7.50
N ALA A 123 7.03 7.36 -7.19
CA ALA A 123 7.11 7.98 -5.88
C ALA A 123 6.44 7.15 -4.77
N LEU A 124 5.31 6.48 -5.06
CA LEU A 124 4.65 5.53 -4.17
C LEU A 124 5.57 4.33 -3.85
N GLU A 125 6.21 3.75 -4.86
CA GLU A 125 7.17 2.65 -4.67
C GLU A 125 8.39 3.09 -3.87
N PHE A 126 8.86 4.32 -4.08
CA PHE A 126 9.94 4.90 -3.29
C PHE A 126 9.55 5.02 -1.82
N LEU A 127 8.38 5.61 -1.53
CA LEU A 127 7.85 5.75 -0.16
C LEU A 127 7.70 4.39 0.52
N ARG A 128 7.13 3.39 -0.19
CA ARG A 128 6.96 2.03 0.33
C ARG A 128 8.31 1.39 0.66
N SER A 129 9.31 1.56 -0.22
CA SER A 129 10.64 1.04 0.04
C SER A 129 11.21 1.62 1.34
N LYS A 130 11.02 2.91 1.61
CA LYS A 130 11.51 3.58 2.83
C LYS A 130 10.74 3.20 4.09
N ASP A 131 9.43 3.01 4.00
CA ASP A 131 8.63 2.53 5.14
C ASP A 131 8.98 1.06 5.48
N THR A 132 9.29 0.23 4.47
CA THR A 132 9.77 -1.15 4.70
C THR A 132 11.13 -1.17 5.41
N PHE A 133 12.03 -0.22 5.12
CA PHE A 133 13.29 -0.07 5.86
C PHE A 133 13.13 0.58 7.24
N SER A 134 11.97 1.17 7.54
CA SER A 134 11.67 1.80 8.82
C SER A 134 10.87 0.90 9.76
N ALA A 135 10.29 -0.19 9.27
CA ALA A 135 9.66 -1.22 10.09
C ALA A 135 10.74 -2.00 10.85
N PRO A 136 10.61 -2.22 12.17
CA PRO A 136 11.47 -3.16 12.86
C PRO A 136 11.31 -4.54 12.20
N ALA A 137 12.42 -5.16 11.83
CA ALA A 137 12.40 -6.52 11.31
C ALA A 137 11.69 -7.43 12.34
N PRO A 138 10.81 -8.35 11.92
CA PRO A 138 10.29 -9.36 12.84
C PRO A 138 11.49 -10.10 13.41
N GLU A 139 11.62 -10.11 14.73
CA GLU A 139 12.71 -10.82 15.38
C GLU A 139 12.65 -12.30 14.97
N PRO A 140 13.80 -12.93 14.65
CA PRO A 140 13.80 -14.34 14.36
C PRO A 140 13.29 -15.06 15.61
N GLU A 141 12.18 -15.78 15.46
CA GLU A 141 11.65 -16.75 16.43
C GLU A 141 12.78 -17.70 16.83
N THR A 142 13.50 -17.36 17.91
CA THR A 142 14.44 -18.30 18.52
C THR A 142 13.60 -19.28 19.31
N ASP A 143 13.39 -20.43 18.70
CA ASP A 143 12.96 -21.67 19.33
C ASP A 143 13.73 -21.86 20.65
N LYS A 144 13.05 -21.59 21.76
CA LYS A 144 13.53 -21.87 23.12
C LYS A 144 12.48 -22.69 23.83
N ASP A 145 12.62 -23.99 23.58
CA ASP A 145 12.20 -25.06 24.45
C ASP A 145 12.73 -24.81 25.89
N ARG A 146 11.82 -24.43 26.81
CA ARG A 146 12.00 -24.62 28.25
C ARG A 146 10.67 -24.51 29.02
N ASN A 147 10.14 -25.68 29.31
CA ASN A 147 9.24 -26.04 30.40
C ASN A 147 9.63 -25.37 31.75
N ASP A 148 8.71 -24.65 32.40
CA ASP A 148 8.16 -24.97 33.73
C ASP A 148 7.29 -23.83 34.30
N GLU A 149 6.09 -24.25 34.69
CA GLU A 149 5.05 -23.72 35.59
C GLU A 149 5.34 -22.47 36.45
N ALA A 150 4.47 -21.46 36.34
CA ALA A 150 4.01 -20.65 37.47
C ALA A 150 2.62 -20.08 37.19
N GLU A 151 1.64 -20.63 37.92
CA GLU A 151 0.27 -20.16 38.07
C GLU A 151 0.20 -18.69 38.49
N ALA A 152 -0.61 -17.89 37.78
CA ALA A 152 -1.15 -16.63 38.28
C ALA A 152 -2.45 -16.29 37.52
N ASP A 153 -3.55 -16.82 38.06
CA ASP A 153 -4.85 -16.16 38.24
C ASP A 153 -5.47 -15.48 37.00
N ASP A 154 -6.28 -16.27 36.29
CA ASP A 154 -7.39 -15.78 35.47
C ASP A 154 -8.45 -15.14 36.38
N GLU A 155 -8.52 -13.81 36.41
CA GLU A 155 -9.73 -13.08 36.80
C GLU A 155 -10.11 -12.09 35.70
N ASP A 156 -10.82 -12.63 34.70
CA ASP A 156 -12.04 -12.08 34.10
C ASP A 156 -12.20 -10.54 34.06
N GLY A 157 -11.49 -9.91 33.12
CA GLY A 157 -11.86 -8.61 32.55
C GLY A 157 -12.83 -8.74 31.35
N MET A 158 -13.54 -9.87 31.22
CA MET A 158 -14.46 -10.17 30.12
C MET A 158 -15.88 -9.74 30.48
N GLY A 159 -16.05 -8.45 30.82
CA GLY A 159 -17.26 -7.98 31.50
C GLY A 159 -17.79 -6.63 31.05
N ASP A 160 -17.48 -6.13 29.84
CA ASP A 160 -18.20 -4.94 29.31
C ASP A 160 -18.06 -4.68 27.79
N LEU A 161 -18.00 -5.72 26.95
CA LEU A 161 -18.04 -5.53 25.49
C LEU A 161 -19.45 -5.70 24.91
N ASN A 162 -20.31 -6.41 25.63
CA ASN A 162 -21.69 -6.67 25.18
C ASN A 162 -22.65 -5.52 25.52
N GLU A 163 -22.41 -4.78 26.62
CA GLU A 163 -23.25 -3.66 27.03
C GLU A 163 -22.90 -2.40 26.23
N ALA A 164 -21.60 -2.10 26.05
CA ALA A 164 -21.13 -1.01 25.19
C ALA A 164 -21.59 -1.13 23.72
N GLY A 165 -21.68 -2.36 23.19
CA GLY A 165 -22.23 -2.61 21.85
C GLY A 165 -23.76 -2.45 21.77
N ALA A 166 -24.47 -2.75 22.86
CA ALA A 166 -25.93 -2.64 22.91
C ALA A 166 -26.41 -1.18 22.92
N ASP A 167 -25.72 -0.30 23.66
CA ASP A 167 -26.03 1.13 23.68
C ASP A 167 -25.84 1.77 22.31
N TRP A 168 -24.76 1.41 21.60
CA TRP A 168 -24.51 1.86 20.24
C TRP A 168 -25.61 1.40 19.25
N LEU A 169 -26.10 0.17 19.40
CA LEU A 169 -27.17 -0.36 18.54
C LEU A 169 -28.52 0.31 18.82
N ALA A 170 -28.82 0.63 20.09
CA ALA A 170 -30.02 1.35 20.48
C ALA A 170 -30.04 2.79 19.92
N GLU A 171 -28.89 3.48 19.91
CA GLU A 171 -28.76 4.80 19.27
C GLU A 171 -29.01 4.76 17.75
N GLN A 172 -28.80 3.61 17.10
CA GLN A 172 -29.10 3.39 15.68
C GLN A 172 -30.53 2.87 15.43
N GLY A 173 -31.35 2.76 16.48
CA GLY A 173 -32.76 2.34 16.40
C GLY A 173 -32.97 0.83 16.33
N PHE A 174 -31.98 0.02 16.73
CA PHE A 174 -32.17 -1.42 16.91
C PHE A 174 -32.74 -1.71 18.29
N ASP A 175 -33.73 -2.61 18.36
CA ASP A 175 -34.28 -3.06 19.63
C ASP A 175 -33.24 -3.87 20.40
N PRO A 176 -33.03 -3.59 21.70
CA PRO A 176 -32.13 -4.40 22.53
C PRO A 176 -32.67 -5.82 22.65
N LEU A 177 -31.76 -6.80 22.67
CA LEU A 177 -32.11 -8.19 22.89
C LEU A 177 -32.72 -8.34 24.30
N ASP A 178 -34.02 -8.61 24.36
CA ASP A 178 -34.72 -8.98 25.60
C ASP A 178 -33.97 -10.14 26.26
N ARG A 179 -33.62 -9.96 27.54
CA ARG A 179 -32.93 -10.96 28.36
C ARG A 179 -33.92 -11.74 29.21
#